data_AF-A0A8I2YR81-F1
#
_entry.id   AF-A0A8I2YR81-F1
#
_cell.length_a   1.000
_cell.length_b   1.000
_cell.length_c   1.000
_cell.angle_alpha   90.00
_cell.angle_beta   90.00
_cell.angle_gamma   90.00
#
_symmetry.space_group_name_H-M   'P 1'
#
loop_
_entity.id
_entity.type
_entity.pdbx_description
1 polymer ?
#
loop_
_entity_poly.entity_id
_entity_poly.type
_entity_poly.pdbx_seq_one_letter_code
_entity_poly.pdbx_strand_id
1 'polypeptide(L)'
;MSIAALSSQLRLALEDPADKYSREQVLDAVDDFVGGCAPSEKPEVQLFVVEEELQTVYNNVVDHTSLGHTEVFLGVLYHLRPLLSPTSIISTWFDLVLRPALREPKLPTTSVTHAKELIILAAENEDRRYPEKVHEFRRRLMDHLLDAYGPGDDILEWAKLDQKQRDKRYLWKSNLEDVLVKFGLKCPVAFMTQVEAAFGTPASRLQLLTLLDCFTSDPEFKLHAAVFARHPLMNSLLNSLLLDNSSTTCTIGLTMLVKLLPIFAVKACEELKIFLPRLFAILARTICWEVLSS
;
A
#
# COMPACT_ATOMS: atom_id res chain seq x y z
N MET A 1 27.82 -17.38 -2.18
CA MET A 1 27.45 -17.86 -3.53
C MET A 1 27.83 -16.82 -4.58
N SER A 2 28.09 -17.18 -5.85
CA SER A 2 28.37 -16.20 -6.91
C SER A 2 27.09 -15.76 -7.65
N ILE A 3 27.09 -14.55 -8.23
CA ILE A 3 25.95 -13.99 -8.98
C ILE A 3 25.61 -14.88 -10.20
N ALA A 4 26.62 -15.38 -10.90
CA ALA A 4 26.42 -16.28 -12.05
C ALA A 4 25.75 -17.60 -11.64
N ALA A 5 26.10 -18.16 -10.49
CA ALA A 5 25.45 -19.36 -9.96
C ALA A 5 23.99 -19.11 -9.60
N LEU A 6 23.69 -17.97 -8.96
CA LEU A 6 22.33 -17.55 -8.64
C LEU A 6 21.49 -17.37 -9.92
N SER A 7 22.02 -16.68 -10.93
CA SER A 7 21.34 -16.48 -12.22
C SER A 7 21.06 -17.82 -12.93
N SER A 8 22.01 -18.75 -12.89
CA SER A 8 21.82 -20.09 -13.45
C SER A 8 20.71 -20.87 -12.74
N GLN A 9 20.66 -20.84 -11.41
CA GLN A 9 19.61 -21.53 -10.66
C GLN A 9 18.24 -20.89 -10.84
N LEU A 10 18.18 -19.56 -10.95
CA LEU A 10 16.94 -18.86 -11.30
C LEU A 10 16.43 -19.28 -12.68
N ARG A 11 17.30 -19.37 -13.69
CA ARG A 11 16.91 -19.84 -15.03
C ARG A 11 16.36 -21.26 -14.98
N LEU A 12 17.03 -22.17 -14.27
CA LEU A 12 16.56 -23.55 -14.08
C LEU A 12 15.19 -23.60 -13.39
N ALA A 13 14.97 -22.81 -12.34
CA ALA A 13 13.68 -22.75 -11.65
C ALA A 13 12.56 -22.12 -12.52
N LEU A 14 12.92 -21.33 -13.53
CA LEU A 14 11.98 -20.77 -14.51
C LEU A 14 11.69 -21.73 -15.68
N GLU A 15 12.54 -22.73 -15.95
CA GLU A 15 12.27 -23.75 -16.97
C GLU A 15 11.14 -24.72 -16.55
N ASP A 16 11.13 -25.11 -15.26
CA ASP A 16 10.02 -25.87 -14.66
C ASP A 16 9.53 -25.19 -13.36
N PRO A 17 8.65 -24.18 -13.47
CA PRO A 17 8.18 -23.43 -12.31
C PRO A 17 7.26 -24.25 -11.38
N ALA A 18 6.78 -25.42 -11.82
CA ALA A 18 5.96 -26.31 -11.02
C ALA A 18 6.80 -27.21 -10.10
N ASP A 19 8.09 -27.36 -10.39
CA ASP A 19 9.02 -28.10 -9.53
C ASP A 19 9.31 -27.34 -8.24
N LYS A 20 8.78 -27.87 -7.14
CA LYS A 20 9.00 -27.33 -5.80
C LYS A 20 10.46 -27.40 -5.37
N TYR A 21 11.18 -28.44 -5.79
CA TYR A 21 12.57 -28.63 -5.38
C TYR A 21 13.47 -27.56 -6.00
N SER A 22 13.36 -27.33 -7.31
CA SER A 22 14.07 -26.24 -7.99
C SER A 22 13.72 -24.87 -7.41
N ARG A 23 12.46 -24.65 -7.02
CA ARG A 23 12.01 -23.42 -6.35
C ARG A 23 12.65 -23.24 -4.97
N GLU A 24 12.68 -24.26 -4.12
CA GLU A 24 13.32 -24.17 -2.81
C GLU A 24 14.84 -23.95 -2.93
N GLN A 25 15.49 -24.64 -3.87
CA GLN A 25 16.93 -24.46 -4.12
C GLN A 25 17.29 -23.03 -4.50
N VAL A 26 16.54 -22.37 -5.39
CA VAL A 26 16.84 -20.98 -5.77
C VAL A 26 16.60 -20.03 -4.60
N LEU A 27 15.61 -20.29 -3.74
CA LEU A 27 15.37 -19.45 -2.56
C LEU A 27 16.48 -19.61 -1.51
N ASP A 28 16.91 -20.84 -1.23
CA ASP A 28 18.04 -21.13 -0.33
C ASP A 28 19.32 -20.45 -0.84
N ALA A 29 19.53 -20.47 -2.16
CA ALA A 29 20.64 -19.82 -2.82
C ALA A 29 20.63 -18.29 -2.71
N VAL A 30 19.45 -17.68 -2.80
CA VAL A 30 19.27 -16.25 -2.53
C VAL A 30 19.61 -15.95 -1.07
N ASP A 31 19.14 -16.76 -0.12
CA ASP A 31 19.39 -16.55 1.31
C ASP A 31 20.89 -16.68 1.64
N ASP A 32 21.57 -17.67 1.07
CA ASP A 32 23.03 -17.84 1.15
C ASP A 32 23.78 -16.65 0.56
N PHE A 33 23.28 -16.10 -0.55
CA PHE A 33 23.84 -14.90 -1.17
C PHE A 33 23.65 -13.67 -0.26
N VAL A 34 22.46 -13.47 0.28
CA VAL A 34 22.14 -12.37 1.21
C VAL A 34 23.01 -12.42 2.45
N GLY A 35 23.17 -13.61 3.06
CA GLY A 35 24.06 -13.83 4.20
C GLY A 35 25.54 -13.55 3.87
N GLY A 36 25.97 -13.87 2.65
CA GLY A 36 27.34 -13.62 2.17
C GLY A 36 27.63 -12.16 1.78
N CYS A 37 26.63 -11.38 1.40
CA CYS A 37 26.80 -9.96 1.04
C CYS A 37 26.95 -9.03 2.25
N ALA A 38 26.28 -9.33 3.37
CA ALA A 38 26.34 -8.53 4.59
C ALA A 38 27.78 -8.24 5.11
N PRO A 39 28.74 -9.20 5.10
CA PRO A 39 30.12 -8.95 5.51
C PRO A 39 31.05 -8.38 4.41
N SER A 40 30.56 -8.06 3.21
CA SER A 40 31.42 -7.65 2.08
C SER A 40 31.92 -6.20 2.21
N GLU A 41 33.13 -5.92 1.69
CA GLU A 41 33.71 -4.57 1.64
C GLU A 41 32.99 -3.61 0.67
N LYS A 42 32.26 -4.14 -0.33
CA LYS A 42 31.57 -3.34 -1.38
C LYS A 42 30.17 -3.88 -1.72
N PRO A 43 29.22 -3.84 -0.77
CA PRO A 43 27.88 -4.42 -0.96
C PRO A 43 27.08 -3.71 -2.05
N GLU A 44 27.25 -2.39 -2.23
CA GLU A 44 26.50 -1.62 -3.23
C GLU A 44 26.80 -2.05 -4.67
N VAL A 45 28.06 -2.40 -4.97
CA VAL A 45 28.47 -2.85 -6.31
C VAL A 45 27.89 -4.23 -6.60
N GLN A 46 27.92 -5.13 -5.62
CA GLN A 46 27.36 -6.48 -5.78
C GLN A 46 25.83 -6.42 -5.97
N LEU A 47 25.16 -5.55 -5.22
CA LEU A 47 23.72 -5.31 -5.38
C LEU A 47 23.38 -4.86 -6.80
N PHE A 48 24.09 -3.84 -7.30
CA PHE A 48 23.84 -3.30 -8.64
C PHE A 48 23.97 -4.38 -9.72
N VAL A 49 25.04 -5.19 -9.67
CA VAL A 49 25.26 -6.27 -10.64
C VAL A 49 24.17 -7.34 -10.52
N VAL A 50 23.74 -7.70 -9.30
CA VAL A 50 22.63 -8.64 -9.12
C VAL A 50 21.33 -8.09 -9.71
N GLU A 51 21.01 -6.82 -9.48
CA GLU A 51 19.80 -6.21 -10.01
C GLU A 51 19.79 -6.16 -11.55
N GLU A 52 20.92 -5.82 -12.18
CA GLU A 52 21.05 -5.87 -13.64
C GLU A 52 20.88 -7.28 -14.20
N GLU A 53 21.49 -8.28 -13.55
CA GLU A 53 21.36 -9.69 -13.94
C GLU A 53 19.93 -10.20 -13.77
N LEU A 54 19.26 -9.87 -12.65
CA LEU A 54 17.86 -10.23 -12.42
C LEU A 54 16.94 -9.59 -13.45
N GLN A 55 17.16 -8.32 -13.80
CA GLN A 55 16.37 -7.64 -14.82
C GLN A 55 16.61 -8.26 -16.20
N THR A 56 17.84 -8.68 -16.49
CA THR A 56 18.19 -9.40 -17.72
C THR A 56 17.49 -10.75 -17.79
N VAL A 57 17.47 -11.52 -16.70
CA VAL A 57 16.73 -12.79 -16.64
C VAL A 57 15.23 -12.55 -16.78
N TYR A 58 14.68 -11.55 -16.10
CA TYR A 58 13.28 -11.20 -16.20
C TYR A 58 12.86 -10.92 -17.65
N ASN A 59 13.58 -10.04 -18.33
CA ASN A 59 13.24 -9.63 -19.70
C ASN A 59 13.39 -10.76 -20.73
N ASN A 60 14.32 -11.69 -20.50
CA ASN A 60 14.66 -12.73 -21.50
C ASN A 60 13.95 -14.07 -21.27
N VAL A 61 13.56 -14.39 -20.03
CA VAL A 61 13.13 -15.74 -19.63
C VAL A 61 11.74 -15.77 -19.04
N VAL A 62 11.27 -14.68 -18.41
CA VAL A 62 9.96 -14.68 -17.74
C VAL A 62 8.84 -14.56 -18.77
N ASP A 63 7.99 -15.58 -18.86
CA ASP A 63 6.71 -15.49 -19.54
C ASP A 63 5.70 -14.80 -18.61
N HIS A 64 5.26 -13.59 -18.97
CA HIS A 64 4.30 -12.80 -18.21
C HIS A 64 2.88 -13.39 -18.14
N THR A 65 2.60 -14.43 -18.93
CA THR A 65 1.35 -15.18 -18.83
C THR A 65 1.43 -16.35 -17.85
N SER A 66 2.65 -16.76 -17.48
CA SER A 66 2.91 -17.84 -16.54
C SER A 66 2.86 -17.36 -15.09
N LEU A 67 1.85 -17.84 -14.37
CA LEU A 67 1.74 -17.61 -12.93
C LEU A 67 2.94 -18.19 -12.18
N GLY A 68 3.42 -19.36 -12.61
CA GLY A 68 4.57 -20.02 -12.00
C GLY A 68 5.86 -19.18 -12.08
N HIS A 69 6.12 -18.53 -13.22
CA HIS A 69 7.30 -17.65 -13.34
C HIS A 69 7.16 -16.43 -12.43
N THR A 70 5.95 -15.86 -12.37
CA THR A 70 5.64 -14.74 -11.48
C THR A 70 5.85 -15.13 -10.01
N GLU A 71 5.42 -16.33 -9.60
CA GLU A 71 5.62 -16.86 -8.25
C GLU A 71 7.09 -17.02 -7.90
N VAL A 72 7.88 -17.67 -8.77
CA VAL A 72 9.32 -17.90 -8.57
C VAL A 72 10.03 -16.55 -8.43
N PHE A 73 9.77 -15.62 -9.34
CA PHE A 73 10.44 -14.32 -9.35
C PHE A 73 10.08 -13.46 -8.14
N LEU A 74 8.81 -13.46 -7.71
CA LEU A 74 8.39 -12.77 -6.48
C LEU A 74 9.03 -13.38 -5.23
N GLY A 75 9.19 -14.71 -5.19
CA GLY A 75 9.92 -15.39 -4.12
C GLY A 75 11.36 -14.88 -4.03
N VAL A 76 12.08 -14.87 -5.16
CA VAL A 76 13.46 -14.38 -5.22
C VAL A 76 13.58 -12.93 -4.78
N LEU A 77 12.75 -12.03 -5.32
CA LEU A 77 12.75 -10.62 -4.90
C LEU A 77 12.48 -10.45 -3.40
N TYR A 78 11.56 -11.24 -2.85
CA TYR A 78 11.21 -11.18 -1.43
C TYR A 78 12.33 -11.66 -0.51
N HIS A 79 13.11 -12.66 -0.91
CA HIS A 79 14.28 -13.11 -0.16
C HIS A 79 15.44 -12.11 -0.28
N LEU A 80 15.55 -11.40 -1.41
CA LEU A 80 16.50 -10.30 -1.59
C LEU A 80 16.16 -9.02 -0.82
N ARG A 81 14.98 -8.94 -0.17
CA ARG A 81 14.51 -7.73 0.52
C ARG A 81 15.52 -7.05 1.46
N PRO A 82 16.43 -7.74 2.19
CA PRO A 82 17.36 -7.06 3.09
C PRO A 82 18.42 -6.23 2.35
N LEU A 83 18.61 -6.51 1.06
CA LEU A 83 19.59 -5.84 0.21
C LEU A 83 18.95 -4.79 -0.69
N LEU A 84 17.69 -4.97 -1.09
CA LEU A 84 17.00 -4.10 -2.03
C LEU A 84 16.84 -2.68 -1.46
N SER A 85 17.26 -1.68 -2.26
CA SER A 85 17.01 -0.28 -1.92
C SER A 85 15.57 0.13 -2.24
N PRO A 86 14.98 1.09 -1.50
CA PRO A 86 13.67 1.64 -1.84
C PRO A 86 13.63 2.16 -3.28
N THR A 87 14.69 2.84 -3.72
CA THR A 87 14.80 3.38 -5.08
C THR A 87 14.71 2.30 -6.16
N SER A 88 15.35 1.13 -5.95
CA SER A 88 15.28 -0.02 -6.87
C SER A 88 13.86 -0.61 -6.93
N ILE A 89 13.24 -0.83 -5.76
CA ILE A 89 11.85 -1.32 -5.70
C ILE A 89 10.91 -0.37 -6.44
N ILE A 90 11.05 0.93 -6.20
CA ILE A 90 10.17 1.97 -6.76
C ILE A 90 10.35 2.13 -8.27
N SER A 91 11.60 2.15 -8.76
CA SER A 91 11.90 2.54 -10.14
C SER A 91 11.91 1.37 -11.10
N THR A 92 12.26 0.17 -10.61
CA THR A 92 12.44 -1.03 -11.43
C THR A 92 11.32 -2.01 -11.16
N TRP A 93 11.19 -2.48 -9.91
CA TRP A 93 10.38 -3.67 -9.63
C TRP A 93 8.88 -3.39 -9.49
N PHE A 94 8.49 -2.18 -9.11
CA PHE A 94 7.09 -1.83 -8.88
C PHE A 94 6.24 -2.06 -10.12
N ASP A 95 6.56 -1.41 -11.24
CA ASP A 95 5.77 -1.55 -12.47
C ASP A 95 6.02 -2.88 -13.18
N LEU A 96 7.23 -3.43 -13.09
CA LEU A 96 7.58 -4.70 -13.74
C LEU A 96 6.89 -5.91 -13.10
N VAL A 97 6.90 -6.02 -11.76
CA VAL A 97 6.51 -7.27 -11.07
C VAL A 97 5.43 -7.05 -10.03
N LEU A 98 5.60 -6.06 -9.15
CA LEU A 98 4.76 -5.94 -7.95
C LEU A 98 3.34 -5.49 -8.30
N ARG A 99 3.21 -4.48 -9.16
CA ARG A 99 1.93 -3.94 -9.60
C ARG A 99 1.12 -4.95 -10.43
N PRO A 100 1.69 -5.69 -11.40
CA PRO A 100 1.00 -6.81 -12.04
C PRO A 100 0.54 -7.88 -11.05
N ALA A 101 1.38 -8.26 -10.08
CA ALA A 101 1.07 -9.28 -9.09
C ALA A 101 -0.16 -8.93 -8.23
N LEU A 102 -0.29 -7.67 -7.81
CA LEU A 102 -1.46 -7.19 -7.05
C LEU A 102 -2.77 -7.18 -7.86
N ARG A 103 -2.72 -7.39 -9.18
CA ARG A 103 -3.86 -7.38 -10.10
C ARG A 103 -4.21 -8.76 -10.66
N GLU A 104 -3.43 -9.79 -10.34
CA GLU A 104 -3.61 -11.12 -10.91
C GLU A 104 -4.44 -12.02 -9.97
N PRO A 105 -5.72 -12.29 -10.29
CA PRO A 105 -6.64 -13.02 -9.41
C PRO A 105 -6.26 -14.48 -9.17
N LYS A 106 -5.47 -15.07 -10.05
CA LYS A 106 -5.05 -16.48 -9.93
C LYS A 106 -3.72 -16.66 -9.21
N LEU A 107 -3.04 -15.57 -8.85
CA LEU A 107 -1.76 -15.65 -8.18
C LEU A 107 -1.96 -16.13 -6.72
N PRO A 108 -1.11 -17.03 -6.20
CA PRO A 108 -1.22 -17.49 -4.82
C PRO A 108 -1.11 -16.36 -3.80
N THR A 109 -1.83 -16.49 -2.70
CA THR A 109 -1.85 -15.51 -1.59
C THR A 109 -0.47 -15.21 -1.03
N THR A 110 0.42 -16.21 -0.97
CA THR A 110 1.81 -16.04 -0.50
C THR A 110 2.59 -15.08 -1.40
N SER A 111 2.50 -15.26 -2.72
CA SER A 111 3.16 -14.38 -3.70
C SER A 111 2.58 -12.97 -3.71
N VAL A 112 1.26 -12.83 -3.56
CA VAL A 112 0.62 -11.50 -3.37
C VAL A 112 1.14 -10.86 -2.09
N THR A 113 1.27 -11.62 -0.99
CA THR A 113 1.81 -11.11 0.29
C THR A 113 3.25 -10.64 0.14
N HIS A 114 4.10 -11.41 -0.56
CA HIS A 114 5.48 -10.99 -0.87
C HIS A 114 5.52 -9.66 -1.62
N ALA A 115 4.65 -9.49 -2.63
CA ALA A 115 4.57 -8.24 -3.39
C ALA A 115 4.17 -7.07 -2.50
N LYS A 116 3.17 -7.26 -1.62
CA LYS A 116 2.72 -6.24 -0.67
C LYS A 116 3.82 -5.83 0.31
N GLU A 117 4.52 -6.79 0.90
CA GLU A 117 5.60 -6.50 1.86
C GLU A 117 6.76 -5.73 1.20
N LEU A 118 7.11 -6.03 -0.05
CA LEU A 118 8.12 -5.26 -0.80
C LEU A 118 7.66 -3.82 -1.08
N ILE A 119 6.38 -3.61 -1.42
CA ILE A 119 5.82 -2.26 -1.60
C ILE A 119 5.85 -1.48 -0.29
N ILE A 120 5.45 -2.13 0.83
CA ILE A 120 5.46 -1.52 2.16
C ILE A 120 6.90 -1.15 2.56
N LEU A 121 7.87 -2.04 2.33
CA LEU A 121 9.27 -1.81 2.62
C LEU A 121 9.81 -0.56 1.89
N ALA A 122 9.44 -0.40 0.62
CA ALA A 122 9.84 0.76 -0.18
C ALA A 122 9.14 2.05 0.24
N ALA A 123 7.90 1.96 0.74
CA ALA A 123 7.16 3.11 1.27
C ALA A 123 7.62 3.51 2.68
N GLU A 124 8.06 2.56 3.52
CA GLU A 124 8.51 2.78 4.89
C GLU A 124 9.89 3.44 4.93
N ASN A 125 10.86 2.86 4.23
CA ASN A 125 12.25 3.26 4.33
C ASN A 125 12.53 4.56 3.56
N GLU A 126 12.91 5.61 4.29
CA GLU A 126 13.41 6.84 3.67
C GLU A 126 14.81 6.60 3.10
N ASP A 127 14.94 6.68 1.78
CA ASP A 127 16.24 6.68 1.12
C ASP A 127 16.92 8.02 1.40
N ARG A 128 18.00 8.02 2.20
CA ARG A 128 18.75 9.24 2.52
C ARG A 128 19.29 9.96 1.29
N ARG A 129 19.53 9.23 0.19
CA ARG A 129 20.05 9.80 -1.06
C ARG A 129 18.92 10.39 -1.92
N TYR A 130 17.70 9.84 -1.84
CA TYR A 130 16.57 10.22 -2.70
C TYR A 130 15.23 10.24 -1.93
N PRO A 131 15.09 11.07 -0.87
CA PRO A 131 13.88 11.09 -0.04
C PRO A 131 12.62 11.50 -0.82
N GLU A 132 12.77 12.35 -1.83
CA GLU A 132 11.69 12.79 -2.72
C GLU A 132 11.07 11.65 -3.51
N LYS A 133 11.84 10.64 -3.91
CA LYS A 133 11.32 9.48 -4.64
C LYS A 133 10.38 8.64 -3.80
N VAL A 134 10.73 8.43 -2.53
CA VAL A 134 9.88 7.69 -1.59
C VAL A 134 8.60 8.47 -1.31
N HIS A 135 8.71 9.79 -1.12
CA HIS A 135 7.54 10.65 -0.96
C HIS A 135 6.61 10.61 -2.19
N GLU A 136 7.17 10.74 -3.39
CA GLU A 136 6.41 10.64 -4.64
C GLU A 136 5.78 9.26 -4.80
N PHE A 137 6.48 8.19 -4.42
CA PHE A 137 5.93 6.84 -4.44
C PHE A 137 4.72 6.69 -3.51
N ARG A 138 4.80 7.19 -2.27
CA ARG A 138 3.66 7.18 -1.34
C ARG A 138 2.45 7.92 -1.93
N ARG A 139 2.67 9.06 -2.60
CA ARG A 139 1.62 9.79 -3.32
C ARG A 139 1.04 8.97 -4.46
N ARG A 140 1.87 8.36 -5.31
CA ARG A 140 1.44 7.52 -6.43
C ARG A 140 0.61 6.30 -5.98
N LEU A 141 0.93 5.71 -4.82
CA LEU A 141 0.11 4.64 -4.23
C LEU A 141 -1.29 5.14 -3.86
N MET A 142 -1.40 6.36 -3.33
CA MET A 142 -2.68 7.00 -3.03
C MET A 142 -3.47 7.28 -4.32
N ASP A 143 -2.82 7.86 -5.33
CA ASP A 143 -3.43 8.16 -6.62
C ASP A 143 -3.95 6.87 -7.28
N HIS A 144 -3.14 5.80 -7.25
CA HIS A 144 -3.56 4.49 -7.74
C HIS A 144 -4.76 3.88 -7.01
N LEU A 145 -4.90 4.14 -5.70
CA LEU A 145 -6.07 3.73 -4.95
C LEU A 145 -7.30 4.52 -5.40
N LEU A 146 -7.19 5.85 -5.49
CA LEU A 146 -8.27 6.72 -5.94
C LEU A 146 -8.72 6.36 -7.37
N ASP A 147 -7.78 6.08 -8.27
CA ASP A 147 -8.06 5.57 -9.61
C ASP A 147 -8.79 4.21 -9.58
N ALA A 148 -8.43 3.34 -8.64
CA ALA A 148 -9.03 2.02 -8.49
C ALA A 148 -10.49 2.10 -8.03
N TYR A 149 -10.82 3.04 -7.13
CA TYR A 149 -12.20 3.39 -6.80
C TYR A 149 -12.99 3.90 -8.01
N GLY A 150 -12.29 4.52 -8.96
CA GLY A 150 -12.83 5.04 -10.20
C GLY A 150 -13.51 6.39 -10.07
N PRO A 151 -13.85 7.02 -11.21
CA PRO A 151 -14.63 8.24 -11.20
C PRO A 151 -15.96 7.90 -10.52
N GLY A 152 -16.21 8.50 -9.36
CA GLY A 152 -17.43 8.30 -8.58
C GLY A 152 -18.73 8.61 -9.33
N ASP A 153 -18.63 9.16 -10.55
CA ASP A 153 -19.75 9.59 -11.38
C ASP A 153 -19.94 8.80 -12.69
N ASP A 154 -19.01 7.91 -13.11
CA ASP A 154 -19.14 7.22 -14.41
C ASP A 154 -19.59 5.76 -14.27
N ILE A 155 -20.78 5.58 -13.69
CA ILE A 155 -21.49 4.30 -13.60
C ILE A 155 -21.63 3.63 -14.99
N LEU A 156 -21.68 4.43 -16.06
CA LEU A 156 -21.75 3.98 -17.44
C LEU A 156 -20.44 3.32 -17.92
N GLU A 157 -19.27 3.79 -17.48
CA GLU A 157 -18.00 3.10 -17.76
C GLU A 157 -17.89 1.77 -17.02
N TRP A 158 -18.31 1.73 -15.75
CA TRP A 158 -18.35 0.48 -14.98
C TRP A 158 -19.29 -0.56 -15.60
N ALA A 159 -20.43 -0.11 -16.13
CA ALA A 159 -21.40 -0.97 -16.82
C ALA A 159 -20.82 -1.63 -18.08
N LYS A 160 -19.85 -0.99 -18.75
CA LYS A 160 -19.19 -1.49 -19.97
C LYS A 160 -18.07 -2.51 -19.69
N LEU A 161 -17.51 -2.53 -18.48
CA LEU A 161 -16.45 -3.48 -18.13
C LEU A 161 -17.00 -4.91 -18.06
N ASP A 162 -16.26 -5.85 -18.63
CA ASP A 162 -16.55 -7.27 -18.44
C ASP A 162 -16.29 -7.70 -16.98
N GLN A 163 -16.83 -8.87 -16.60
CA GLN A 163 -16.69 -9.36 -15.23
C GLN A 163 -15.21 -9.53 -14.82
N LYS A 164 -14.36 -9.98 -15.74
CA LYS A 164 -12.94 -10.23 -15.47
C LYS A 164 -12.20 -8.92 -15.17
N GLN A 165 -12.52 -7.84 -15.87
CA GLN A 165 -11.97 -6.51 -15.64
C GLN A 165 -12.44 -5.94 -14.30
N ARG A 166 -13.71 -6.14 -13.95
CA ARG A 166 -14.23 -5.74 -12.63
C ARG A 166 -13.54 -6.49 -11.50
N ASP A 167 -13.33 -7.79 -11.65
CA ASP A 167 -12.63 -8.62 -10.66
C ASP A 167 -11.18 -8.15 -10.47
N LYS A 168 -10.47 -7.88 -11.57
CA LYS A 168 -9.10 -7.32 -11.52
C LYS A 168 -9.04 -5.96 -10.84
N ARG A 169 -10.02 -5.08 -11.09
CA ARG A 169 -10.10 -3.76 -10.47
C ARG A 169 -10.42 -3.84 -8.98
N TYR A 170 -11.37 -4.70 -8.61
CA TYR A 170 -11.69 -4.96 -7.21
C TYR A 170 -10.50 -5.50 -6.44
N LEU A 171 -9.81 -6.50 -7.01
CA LEU A 171 -8.60 -7.08 -6.42
C LEU A 171 -7.49 -6.04 -6.26
N TRP A 172 -7.25 -5.23 -7.29
CA TRP A 172 -6.28 -4.13 -7.26
C TRP A 172 -6.57 -3.16 -6.11
N LYS A 173 -7.82 -2.71 -6.01
CA LYS A 173 -8.29 -1.81 -4.95
C LYS A 173 -8.06 -2.45 -3.58
N SER A 174 -8.56 -3.65 -3.34
CA SER A 174 -8.46 -4.34 -2.05
C SER A 174 -7.00 -4.57 -1.63
N ASN A 175 -6.13 -4.92 -2.57
CA ASN A 175 -4.71 -5.09 -2.30
C ASN A 175 -4.00 -3.78 -1.98
N LEU A 176 -4.36 -2.67 -2.64
CA LEU A 176 -3.84 -1.34 -2.32
C LEU A 176 -4.31 -0.84 -0.95
N GLU A 177 -5.56 -1.07 -0.59
CA GLU A 177 -6.08 -0.74 0.75
C GLU A 177 -5.29 -1.46 1.83
N ASP A 178 -5.09 -2.77 1.69
CA ASP A 178 -4.28 -3.57 2.62
C ASP A 178 -2.84 -3.05 2.74
N VAL A 179 -2.20 -2.72 1.61
CA VAL A 179 -0.86 -2.14 1.58
C VAL A 179 -0.81 -0.80 2.32
N LEU A 180 -1.74 0.11 2.01
CA LEU A 180 -1.78 1.45 2.58
C LEU A 180 -2.13 1.44 4.07
N VAL A 181 -3.02 0.55 4.51
CA VAL A 181 -3.36 0.36 5.93
C VAL A 181 -2.14 -0.16 6.69
N LYS A 182 -1.48 -1.22 6.22
CA LYS A 182 -0.27 -1.76 6.87
C LYS A 182 0.87 -0.76 6.89
N PHE A 183 1.08 -0.03 5.78
CA PHE A 183 2.02 1.08 5.75
C PHE A 183 1.67 2.16 6.77
N GLY A 184 0.38 2.53 6.88
CA GLY A 184 -0.09 3.51 7.85
C GLY A 184 0.10 3.08 9.30
N LEU A 185 0.01 1.79 9.62
CA LEU A 185 0.29 1.28 10.96
C LEU A 185 1.80 1.35 11.29
N LYS A 186 2.66 1.06 10.32
CA LYS A 186 4.13 1.19 10.51
C LYS A 186 4.59 2.66 10.55
N CYS A 187 4.04 3.50 9.67
CA CYS A 187 4.45 4.89 9.43
C CYS A 187 3.26 5.87 9.46
N PRO A 188 2.60 6.04 10.62
CA PRO A 188 1.31 6.74 10.72
C PRO A 188 1.37 8.19 10.27
N VAL A 189 2.41 8.93 10.64
CA VAL A 189 2.53 10.35 10.26
C VAL A 189 2.66 10.49 8.74
N ALA A 190 3.56 9.73 8.11
CA ALA A 190 3.77 9.78 6.67
C ALA A 190 2.50 9.41 5.89
N PHE A 191 1.79 8.36 6.33
CA PHE A 191 0.50 7.98 5.77
C PHE A 191 -0.55 9.08 5.90
N MET A 192 -0.76 9.59 7.11
CA MET A 192 -1.75 10.64 7.37
C MET A 192 -1.45 11.94 6.62
N THR A 193 -0.18 12.28 6.41
CA THR A 193 0.22 13.42 5.58
C THR A 193 -0.19 13.24 4.11
N GLN A 194 -0.02 12.04 3.54
CA GLN A 194 -0.51 11.78 2.17
C GLN A 194 -2.03 11.81 2.08
N VAL A 195 -2.71 11.21 3.06
CA VAL A 195 -4.18 11.24 3.11
C VAL A 195 -4.68 12.67 3.23
N GLU A 196 -4.11 13.49 4.11
CA GLU A 196 -4.49 14.90 4.27
C GLU A 196 -4.34 15.69 2.97
N ALA A 197 -3.20 15.55 2.28
CA ALA A 197 -2.97 16.21 1.01
C ALA A 197 -4.05 15.83 -0.03
N ALA A 198 -4.38 14.54 -0.13
CA ALA A 198 -5.42 14.06 -1.04
C ALA A 198 -6.83 14.49 -0.62
N PHE A 199 -7.09 14.60 0.69
CA PHE A 199 -8.40 14.96 1.28
C PHE A 199 -8.82 16.40 1.00
N GLY A 200 -7.85 17.26 0.62
CA GLY A 200 -8.11 18.61 0.14
C GLY A 200 -9.05 18.64 -1.07
N THR A 201 -9.03 17.59 -1.90
CA THR A 201 -9.91 17.45 -3.08
C THR A 201 -11.27 16.86 -2.67
N PRO A 202 -12.40 17.58 -2.78
CA PRO A 202 -13.70 17.05 -2.32
C PRO A 202 -14.11 15.72 -2.96
N ALA A 203 -13.76 15.51 -4.23
CA ALA A 203 -14.11 14.31 -4.98
C ALA A 203 -13.43 13.01 -4.48
N SER A 204 -12.34 13.10 -3.72
CA SER A 204 -11.62 11.95 -3.17
C SER A 204 -12.06 11.59 -1.73
N ARG A 205 -12.82 12.46 -1.06
CA ARG A 205 -13.08 12.34 0.39
C ARG A 205 -13.82 11.08 0.77
N LEU A 206 -14.78 10.63 -0.05
CA LEU A 206 -15.53 9.41 0.25
C LEU A 206 -14.62 8.17 0.27
N GLN A 207 -13.74 8.07 -0.72
CA GLN A 207 -12.77 6.98 -0.87
C GLN A 207 -11.75 7.02 0.26
N LEU A 208 -11.24 8.21 0.58
CA LEU A 208 -10.28 8.38 1.68
C LEU A 208 -10.91 8.11 3.05
N LEU A 209 -12.16 8.48 3.28
CA LEU A 209 -12.90 8.11 4.50
C LEU A 209 -13.08 6.59 4.61
N THR A 210 -13.31 5.91 3.48
CA THR A 210 -13.42 4.45 3.45
C THR A 210 -12.08 3.80 3.83
N LEU A 211 -10.97 4.29 3.26
CA LEU A 211 -9.61 3.85 3.64
C LEU A 211 -9.31 4.12 5.13
N LEU A 212 -9.68 5.30 5.62
CA LEU A 212 -9.48 5.68 7.02
C LEU A 212 -10.35 4.87 7.97
N ASP A 213 -11.55 4.48 7.57
CA ASP A 213 -12.39 3.57 8.36
C ASP A 213 -11.73 2.19 8.48
N CYS A 214 -11.13 1.66 7.41
CA CYS A 214 -10.31 0.45 7.48
C CYS A 214 -9.11 0.63 8.42
N PHE A 215 -8.32 1.69 8.25
CA PHE A 215 -7.14 1.99 9.07
C PHE A 215 -7.48 2.10 10.56
N THR A 216 -8.54 2.82 10.90
CA THR A 216 -8.97 3.04 12.29
C THR A 216 -9.71 1.85 12.91
N SER A 217 -10.13 0.88 12.09
CA SER A 217 -10.72 -0.38 12.56
C SER A 217 -9.67 -1.42 12.95
N ASP A 218 -8.42 -1.25 12.51
CA ASP A 218 -7.35 -2.16 12.86
C ASP A 218 -7.06 -2.13 14.38
N PRO A 219 -6.90 -3.29 15.04
CA PRO A 219 -6.60 -3.34 16.47
C PRO A 219 -5.36 -2.53 16.90
N GLU A 220 -4.32 -2.47 16.04
CA GLU A 220 -3.07 -1.77 16.32
C GLU A 220 -3.22 -0.24 16.24
N PHE A 221 -4.27 0.27 15.58
CA PHE A 221 -4.53 1.71 15.48
C PHE A 221 -4.56 2.42 16.84
N LYS A 222 -4.98 1.73 17.90
CA LYS A 222 -5.04 2.30 19.26
C LYS A 222 -3.68 2.80 19.76
N LEU A 223 -2.57 2.30 19.21
CA LEU A 223 -1.21 2.76 19.50
C LEU A 223 -0.93 4.14 18.86
N HIS A 224 -1.63 4.46 17.77
CA HIS A 224 -1.44 5.68 16.99
C HIS A 224 -2.54 6.73 17.22
N ALA A 225 -3.55 6.43 18.03
CA ALA A 225 -4.70 7.31 18.26
C ALA A 225 -4.33 8.73 18.71
N ALA A 226 -3.33 8.87 19.60
CA ALA A 226 -2.84 10.18 20.04
C ALA A 226 -2.20 10.98 18.90
N VAL A 227 -1.42 10.29 18.05
CA VAL A 227 -0.77 10.91 16.88
C VAL A 227 -1.83 11.33 15.86
N PHE A 228 -2.82 10.48 15.62
CA PHE A 228 -3.94 10.77 14.73
C PHE A 228 -4.73 11.99 15.20
N ALA A 229 -5.09 12.06 16.49
CA ALA A 229 -5.83 13.18 17.05
C ALA A 229 -5.08 14.52 16.89
N ARG A 230 -3.75 14.52 16.99
CA ARG A 230 -2.92 15.73 16.82
C ARG A 230 -2.66 16.11 15.36
N HIS A 231 -2.81 15.16 14.43
CA HIS A 231 -2.47 15.38 13.03
C HIS A 231 -3.46 16.36 12.37
N PRO A 232 -3.02 17.26 11.47
CA PRO A 232 -3.89 18.20 10.74
C PRO A 232 -5.09 17.54 10.04
N LEU A 233 -4.92 16.29 9.58
CA LEU A 233 -5.99 15.45 9.03
C LEU A 233 -7.25 15.41 9.90
N MET A 234 -7.13 15.36 11.24
CA MET A 234 -8.29 15.34 12.14
C MET A 234 -9.13 16.62 12.00
N ASN A 235 -8.48 17.76 11.81
CA ASN A 235 -9.19 19.02 11.58
C ASN A 235 -9.90 19.03 10.23
N SER A 236 -9.27 18.49 9.18
CA SER A 236 -9.88 18.32 7.85
C SER A 236 -11.09 17.39 7.90
N LEU A 237 -11.03 16.31 8.66
CA LEU A 237 -12.15 15.38 8.87
C LEU A 237 -13.33 16.05 9.59
N LEU A 238 -13.07 16.74 10.69
CA LEU A 238 -14.10 17.49 11.42
C LEU A 238 -14.71 18.62 10.57
N ASN A 239 -13.91 19.26 9.71
CA ASN A 239 -14.40 20.27 8.77
C ASN A 239 -15.29 19.65 7.68
N SER A 240 -14.89 18.50 7.12
CA SER A 240 -15.73 17.77 6.16
C SER A 240 -17.09 17.41 6.77
N LEU A 241 -17.13 16.92 8.02
CA LEU A 241 -18.40 16.64 8.71
C LEU A 241 -19.25 17.90 8.97
N LEU A 242 -18.61 19.05 9.14
CA LEU A 242 -19.29 20.32 9.37
C LEU A 242 -19.73 21.04 8.10
N LEU A 243 -19.17 20.71 6.94
CA LEU A 243 -19.31 21.52 5.71
C LEU A 243 -19.76 20.72 4.49
N ASP A 244 -19.44 19.43 4.38
CA ASP A 244 -19.79 18.64 3.20
C ASP A 244 -21.25 18.23 3.19
N ASN A 245 -21.85 18.25 2.00
CA ASN A 245 -23.28 17.98 1.81
C ASN A 245 -23.57 16.55 1.31
N SER A 246 -22.53 15.76 1.05
CA SER A 246 -22.70 14.34 0.71
C SER A 246 -23.13 13.56 1.94
N SER A 247 -24.37 13.08 1.94
CA SER A 247 -24.91 12.27 3.04
C SER A 247 -24.05 11.03 3.27
N THR A 248 -23.59 10.35 2.22
CA THR A 248 -22.72 9.18 2.31
C THR A 248 -21.37 9.51 2.97
N THR A 249 -20.73 10.61 2.57
CA THR A 249 -19.47 11.07 3.17
C THR A 249 -19.67 11.34 4.67
N CYS A 250 -20.76 12.02 5.04
CA CYS A 250 -21.09 12.30 6.43
C CYS A 250 -21.40 11.03 7.22
N THR A 251 -22.16 10.08 6.68
CA THR A 251 -22.46 8.81 7.36
C THR A 251 -21.19 8.00 7.67
N ILE A 252 -20.28 7.85 6.70
CA ILE A 252 -19.01 7.13 6.93
C ILE A 252 -18.13 7.89 7.94
N GLY A 253 -18.00 9.21 7.77
CA GLY A 253 -17.21 10.02 8.70
C GLY A 253 -17.75 9.99 10.14
N LEU A 254 -19.07 10.01 10.34
CA LEU A 254 -19.71 9.86 11.65
C LEU A 254 -19.48 8.47 12.23
N THR A 255 -19.58 7.42 11.40
CA THR A 255 -19.35 6.03 11.83
C THR A 255 -17.93 5.86 12.37
N MET A 256 -16.95 6.37 11.63
CA MET A 256 -15.55 6.38 12.06
C MET A 256 -15.38 7.21 13.35
N LEU A 257 -15.98 8.40 13.43
CA LEU A 257 -15.85 9.27 14.59
C LEU A 257 -16.42 8.63 15.87
N VAL A 258 -17.60 8.00 15.80
CA VAL A 258 -18.22 7.29 16.94
C VAL A 258 -17.30 6.19 17.46
N LYS A 259 -16.64 5.44 16.58
CA LYS A 259 -15.63 4.43 16.93
C LYS A 259 -14.39 5.03 17.59
N LEU A 260 -13.96 6.22 17.15
CA LEU A 260 -12.77 6.90 17.68
C LEU A 260 -12.99 7.55 19.06
N LEU A 261 -14.19 8.03 19.38
CA LEU A 261 -14.50 8.69 20.65
C LEU A 261 -14.04 7.92 21.90
N PRO A 262 -14.39 6.63 22.11
CA PRO A 262 -13.92 5.88 23.28
C PRO A 262 -12.41 5.68 23.27
N ILE A 263 -11.78 5.58 22.10
CA ILE A 263 -10.31 5.45 21.98
C ILE A 263 -9.65 6.77 22.40
N PHE A 264 -10.13 7.91 21.90
CA PHE A 264 -9.60 9.23 22.24
C PHE A 264 -9.82 9.59 23.70
N ALA A 265 -10.95 9.21 24.31
CA ALA A 265 -11.18 9.42 25.74
C ALA A 265 -10.07 8.83 26.62
N VAL A 266 -9.44 7.73 26.17
CA VAL A 266 -8.35 7.05 26.89
C VAL A 266 -6.97 7.49 26.40
N LYS A 267 -6.78 7.61 25.08
CA LYS A 267 -5.46 7.78 24.45
C LYS A 267 -5.13 9.21 24.03
N ALA A 268 -6.12 10.08 23.89
CA ALA A 268 -6.00 11.44 23.36
C ALA A 268 -7.01 12.40 24.03
N CYS A 269 -7.09 12.34 25.36
CA CYS A 269 -8.17 12.99 26.12
C CYS A 269 -8.11 14.53 26.01
N GLU A 270 -6.91 15.11 26.00
CA GLU A 270 -6.75 16.56 25.87
C GLU A 270 -7.19 17.05 24.49
N GLU A 271 -6.85 16.31 23.43
CA GLU A 271 -7.30 16.59 22.07
C GLU A 271 -8.82 16.45 21.96
N LEU A 272 -9.39 15.40 22.57
CA LEU A 272 -10.84 15.21 22.60
C LEU A 272 -11.58 16.40 23.23
N LYS A 273 -11.08 16.93 24.37
CA LYS A 273 -11.65 18.11 25.02
C LYS A 273 -11.68 19.32 24.08
N ILE A 274 -10.61 19.52 23.30
CA ILE A 274 -10.52 20.60 22.30
C ILE A 274 -11.57 20.40 21.19
N PHE A 275 -11.85 19.16 20.80
CA PHE A 275 -12.83 18.87 19.75
C PHE A 275 -14.29 18.97 20.20
N LEU A 276 -14.60 18.88 21.50
CA LEU A 276 -15.98 18.83 22.02
C LEU A 276 -16.93 19.89 21.43
N PRO A 277 -16.59 21.18 21.34
CA PRO A 277 -17.50 22.17 20.75
C PRO A 277 -17.85 21.85 19.30
N ARG A 278 -16.89 21.38 18.50
CA ARG A 278 -17.10 20.97 17.10
C ARG A 278 -17.92 19.68 17.01
N LEU A 279 -17.70 18.74 17.93
CA LEU A 279 -18.50 17.51 18.00
C LEU A 279 -19.97 17.80 18.27
N PHE A 280 -20.29 18.74 19.17
CA PHE A 280 -21.67 19.18 19.40
C PHE A 280 -22.28 19.88 18.17
N ALA A 281 -21.50 20.70 17.47
CA ALA A 281 -21.94 21.32 16.22
C ALA A 281 -22.22 20.29 15.11
N ILE A 282 -21.36 19.27 14.97
CA ILE A 282 -21.56 18.15 14.03
C ILE A 282 -22.84 17.39 14.39
N LEU A 283 -23.06 17.10 15.68
CA LEU A 283 -24.28 16.44 16.14
C LEU A 283 -25.53 17.25 15.80
N ALA A 284 -25.53 18.55 16.12
CA ALA A 284 -26.65 19.45 15.80
C ALA A 284 -26.91 19.49 14.27
N ARG A 285 -25.86 19.64 13.46
CA ARG A 285 -25.96 19.61 11.98
C ARG A 285 -26.57 18.29 11.49
N THR A 286 -26.14 17.17 12.05
CA THR A 286 -26.62 15.83 11.65
C THR A 286 -28.09 15.63 12.00
N ILE A 287 -28.54 16.10 13.18
CA ILE A 287 -29.95 16.04 13.58
C ILE A 287 -30.81 16.94 12.69
N CYS A 288 -30.30 18.11 12.32
CA CYS A 288 -31.01 19.09 11.50
C CYS A 288 -30.70 18.95 9.99
N TRP A 289 -30.27 17.77 9.52
CA TRP A 289 -29.70 17.59 8.19
C TRP A 289 -30.62 18.11 7.07
N GLU A 290 -31.92 17.76 7.08
CA GLU A 290 -32.87 18.19 6.05
C GLU A 290 -33.04 19.73 5.98
N VAL A 291 -32.91 20.41 7.12
CA VAL A 291 -33.09 21.86 7.23
C VAL A 291 -31.81 22.64 6.86
N LEU A 292 -30.64 22.00 6.98
CA LEU A 292 -29.34 22.65 6.81
C LEU A 292 -28.57 22.23 5.54
N SER A 293 -29.04 21.20 4.84
CA SER A 293 -28.46 20.71 3.58
C SER A 293 -29.26 21.10 2.33
N SER A 294 -30.36 21.84 2.50
CA SER A 294 -31.12 22.53 1.44
C SER A 294 -30.60 23.93 1.18
#